data_AF-A0AAD6Z122-F1
#
_entry.id   AF-A0AAD6Z122-F1
#
_cell.length_a   1.000
_cell.length_b   1.000
_cell.length_c   1.000
_cell.angle_alpha   90.00
_cell.angle_beta   90.00
_cell.angle_gamma   90.00
#
_symmetry.space_group_name_H-M   'P 1'
#
loop_
_entity.id
_entity.type
_entity.pdbx_description
1 polymer ?
#
loop_
_entity_poly.entity_id
_entity_poly.type
_entity_poly.pdbx_seq_one_letter_code
_entity_poly.pdbx_strand_id
1 'polypeptide(L)'
;MVPPPTNLLLIHTFQLRKARVGMAFVFKDHVFAFLSSDLVFQPTWATSRAALPPPPSDFYSANWDFLDCLANWIRSRPNCDRNGLACDVIRSTRDVFLGIGLSLLLTEAEVFSNPSRTARDLLRPAMKDGYLAPTVQQRMRYLDWLHVYAKDQTKLPARMAVLVDDYTDQLEDLSGLQMWFRYDMGTLYDVFEPTYVTEALSLPHNLGHLIFGHETWVELGGRLSDGSDALTSLFSDEGRLSQSFSYLRSQPIFLAGLLDSPTFLRPDHYSPLFLPPADMNAYICPRRYIHGSTICKVEGKSSGAGMITEVKGEARRRTLFSYIVQQTRMVAIGPLEYCGNAHQVHIGSSTVIAPCFGDPTLPEYFAIRDLKTRILAPVLPGSRRPALSATEEAELDTQLAEYSKAVLRKRARDGEGDENQPLGDVPAKPKRSRLSADKRLALMTVN
;
A
#
# COMPACT_ATOMS: atom_id res chain seq x y z
N MET A 1 46.64 34.40 -18.34
CA MET A 1 46.49 32.94 -18.19
C MET A 1 45.34 32.69 -17.24
N VAL A 2 44.21 32.22 -17.77
CA VAL A 2 42.99 31.92 -17.01
C VAL A 2 43.06 30.44 -16.63
N PRO A 3 42.85 30.05 -15.35
CA PRO A 3 42.84 28.65 -14.98
C PRO A 3 41.62 27.97 -15.62
N PRO A 4 41.72 26.70 -16.07
CA PRO A 4 40.60 26.02 -16.65
C PRO A 4 39.51 25.79 -15.59
N PRO A 5 38.23 25.79 -15.99
CA PRO A 5 37.13 25.57 -15.05
C PRO A 5 37.26 24.16 -14.47
N THR A 6 37.32 24.09 -13.15
CA THR A 6 37.17 22.86 -12.39
C THR A 6 35.75 22.36 -12.62
N ASN A 7 35.59 21.40 -13.52
CA ASN A 7 34.36 20.63 -13.64
C ASN A 7 34.18 19.84 -12.33
N LEU A 8 33.48 20.47 -11.37
CA LEU A 8 32.84 19.81 -10.24
C LEU A 8 31.76 18.89 -10.82
N LEU A 9 32.20 17.70 -11.25
CA LEU A 9 31.34 16.55 -11.45
C LEU A 9 30.76 16.22 -10.08
N LEU A 10 29.52 16.68 -9.85
CA LEU A 10 28.68 16.22 -8.77
C LEU A 10 28.38 14.74 -9.05
N ILE A 11 29.34 13.87 -8.71
CA ILE A 11 29.13 12.44 -8.64
C ILE A 11 28.13 12.28 -7.51
N HIS A 12 26.85 12.16 -7.86
CA HIS A 12 25.85 11.57 -6.98
C HIS A 12 26.40 10.19 -6.63
N THR A 13 27.09 10.11 -5.50
CA THR A 13 27.36 8.87 -4.79
C THR A 13 26.00 8.19 -4.70
N PHE A 14 25.84 7.12 -5.47
CA PHE A 14 24.77 6.16 -5.26
C PHE A 14 24.96 5.70 -3.83
N GLN A 15 24.24 6.31 -2.87
CA GLN A 15 24.11 5.75 -1.55
C GLN A 15 23.52 4.36 -1.77
N LEU A 16 24.39 3.34 -1.75
CA LEU A 16 24.03 1.96 -1.49
C LEU A 16 22.94 2.05 -0.42
N ARG A 17 21.73 1.62 -0.80
CA ARG A 17 20.51 1.84 -0.03
C ARG A 17 20.84 1.72 1.44
N LYS A 18 20.48 2.71 2.26
CA LYS A 18 20.56 2.63 3.73
C LYS A 18 19.61 1.52 4.19
N ALA A 19 19.97 0.28 3.91
CA ALA A 19 19.31 -0.90 4.40
C ALA A 19 19.53 -0.87 5.90
N ARG A 20 18.43 -0.78 6.64
CA ARG A 20 18.43 -0.83 8.08
C ARG A 20 18.28 -2.30 8.45
N VAL A 21 19.05 -2.74 9.44
CA VAL A 21 18.91 -4.08 9.98
C VAL A 21 17.64 -4.10 10.79
N GLY A 22 16.60 -4.72 10.24
CA GLY A 22 15.35 -4.91 10.95
C GLY A 22 15.56 -5.80 12.16
N MET A 23 16.16 -6.95 11.90
CA MET A 23 16.42 -7.98 12.89
C MET A 23 17.66 -8.74 12.46
N ALA A 24 18.46 -9.18 13.42
CA ALA A 24 19.61 -10.02 13.16
C ALA A 24 19.72 -11.12 14.20
N PHE A 25 19.94 -12.35 13.74
CA PHE A 25 20.31 -13.48 14.57
C PHE A 25 21.81 -13.62 14.53
N VAL A 26 22.45 -13.47 15.68
CA VAL A 26 23.89 -13.64 15.83
C VAL A 26 24.13 -15.06 16.31
N PHE A 27 24.74 -15.85 15.45
CA PHE A 27 25.27 -17.18 15.78
C PHE A 27 26.77 -17.07 15.95
N LYS A 28 27.40 -18.14 16.47
CA LYS A 28 28.85 -18.16 16.75
C LYS A 28 29.68 -17.72 15.55
N ASP A 29 29.32 -18.22 14.36
CA ASP A 29 30.13 -18.06 13.15
C ASP A 29 29.43 -17.24 12.05
N HIS A 30 28.21 -16.75 12.27
CA HIS A 30 27.49 -15.98 11.26
C HIS A 30 26.40 -15.08 11.85
N VAL A 31 26.01 -14.07 11.07
CA VAL A 31 24.88 -13.20 11.37
C VAL A 31 23.84 -13.36 10.26
N PHE A 32 22.63 -13.74 10.62
CA PHE A 32 21.50 -13.76 9.70
C PHE A 32 20.66 -12.51 9.92
N ALA A 33 20.71 -11.57 8.97
CA ALA A 33 20.05 -10.28 9.08
C ALA A 33 18.87 -10.15 8.11
N PHE A 34 17.74 -9.70 8.63
CA PHE A 34 16.57 -9.29 7.88
C PHE A 34 16.69 -7.79 7.61
N LEU A 35 17.06 -7.46 6.39
CA LEU A 35 17.26 -6.08 5.97
C LEU A 35 15.94 -5.47 5.51
N SER A 36 15.62 -4.28 5.99
CA SER A 36 14.49 -3.48 5.55
C SER A 36 14.97 -2.08 5.14
N SER A 37 14.29 -1.45 4.18
CA SER A 37 14.63 -0.08 3.79
C SER A 37 14.18 0.96 4.83
N ASP A 38 13.17 0.64 5.62
CA ASP A 38 12.43 1.55 6.49
C ASP A 38 12.23 0.99 7.91
N LEU A 39 12.76 -0.21 8.20
CA LEU A 39 12.50 -0.99 9.43
C LEU A 39 11.05 -1.41 9.61
N VAL A 40 10.26 -1.38 8.53
CA VAL A 40 8.86 -1.79 8.58
C VAL A 40 8.76 -3.28 8.26
N PHE A 41 9.02 -4.09 9.27
CA PHE A 41 8.80 -5.54 9.27
C PHE A 41 8.42 -5.94 10.70
N GLN A 42 7.52 -6.91 10.85
CA GLN A 42 7.14 -7.44 12.16
C GLN A 42 7.47 -8.92 12.19
N PRO A 43 8.49 -9.33 12.97
CA PRO A 43 8.82 -10.72 13.08
C PRO A 43 7.85 -11.41 14.06
N THR A 44 7.37 -12.58 13.67
CA THR A 44 6.57 -13.45 14.54
C THR A 44 7.31 -14.75 14.72
N TRP A 45 7.48 -15.18 15.97
CA TRP A 45 8.23 -16.36 16.35
C TRP A 45 7.31 -17.39 16.99
N ALA A 46 7.48 -18.64 16.60
CA ALA A 46 6.83 -19.76 17.25
C ALA A 46 7.76 -20.97 17.18
N THR A 47 7.65 -21.88 18.16
CA THR A 47 8.45 -23.12 18.21
C THR A 47 8.00 -24.15 17.17
N SER A 48 6.83 -23.97 16.57
CA SER A 48 6.31 -24.78 15.47
C SER A 48 5.47 -23.95 14.53
N ARG A 49 5.29 -24.42 13.29
CA ARG A 49 4.41 -23.76 12.31
C ARG A 49 2.96 -23.66 12.78
N ALA A 50 2.48 -24.67 13.52
CA ALA A 50 1.12 -24.68 14.07
C ALA A 50 0.92 -23.65 15.20
N ALA A 51 2.01 -23.19 15.82
CA ALA A 51 1.99 -22.15 16.85
C ALA A 51 2.20 -20.73 16.29
N LEU A 52 2.46 -20.59 14.98
CA LEU A 52 2.40 -19.27 14.35
C LEU A 52 0.94 -18.79 14.38
N PRO A 53 0.70 -17.48 14.54
CA PRO A 53 -0.63 -16.93 14.37
C PRO A 53 -1.18 -17.35 13.00
N PRO A 54 -2.47 -17.73 12.91
CA PRO A 54 -3.09 -17.98 11.63
C PRO A 54 -2.88 -16.75 10.74
N PRO A 55 -2.64 -16.95 9.42
CA PRO A 55 -2.63 -15.82 8.51
C PRO A 55 -3.97 -15.07 8.67
N PRO A 56 -3.95 -13.73 8.68
CA PRO A 56 -5.19 -12.97 8.76
C PRO A 56 -6.14 -13.41 7.64
N SER A 57 -7.41 -13.61 7.99
CA SER A 57 -8.44 -14.07 7.05
C SER A 57 -8.52 -13.12 5.86
N ASP A 58 -8.39 -13.65 4.65
CA ASP A 58 -8.62 -12.85 3.44
C ASP A 58 -10.12 -12.55 3.36
N PHE A 59 -10.47 -11.27 3.47
CA PHE A 59 -11.84 -10.76 3.44
C PHE A 59 -12.68 -11.35 2.31
N TYR A 60 -12.10 -11.57 1.12
CA TYR A 60 -12.85 -12.09 -0.02
C TYR A 60 -13.11 -13.60 0.05
N SER A 61 -12.27 -14.33 0.77
CA SER A 61 -12.40 -15.78 0.93
C SER A 61 -13.13 -16.19 2.23
N ALA A 62 -13.05 -15.34 3.25
CA ALA A 62 -13.52 -15.60 4.60
C ALA A 62 -14.10 -14.30 5.22
N ASN A 63 -15.04 -13.68 4.51
CA ASN A 63 -15.70 -12.43 4.92
C ASN A 63 -16.25 -12.54 6.35
N TRP A 64 -16.92 -13.65 6.67
CA TRP A 64 -17.47 -13.95 8.00
C TRP A 64 -16.44 -13.86 9.12
N ASP A 65 -15.34 -14.60 9.01
CA ASP A 65 -14.28 -14.61 10.03
C ASP A 65 -13.69 -13.21 10.24
N PHE A 66 -13.58 -12.42 9.16
CA PHE A 66 -13.13 -11.04 9.26
C PHE A 66 -14.15 -10.17 10.01
N LEU A 67 -15.44 -10.24 9.66
CA LEU A 67 -16.50 -9.48 10.32
C LEU A 67 -16.64 -9.86 11.79
N ASP A 68 -16.49 -11.14 12.13
CA ASP A 68 -16.45 -11.63 13.51
C ASP A 68 -15.25 -11.05 14.27
N CYS A 69 -14.06 -11.11 13.67
CA CYS A 69 -12.84 -10.55 14.26
C CYS A 69 -13.00 -9.05 14.52
N LEU A 70 -13.51 -8.30 13.55
CA LEU A 70 -13.74 -6.87 13.66
C LEU A 70 -14.80 -6.55 14.73
N ALA A 71 -15.94 -7.24 14.72
CA ALA A 71 -17.00 -7.04 15.71
C ALA A 71 -16.49 -7.33 17.13
N ASN A 72 -15.75 -8.42 17.32
CA ASN A 72 -15.15 -8.78 18.61
C ASN A 72 -14.09 -7.78 19.06
N TRP A 73 -13.29 -7.26 18.13
CA TRP A 73 -12.34 -6.19 18.43
C TRP A 73 -13.05 -4.93 18.91
N ILE A 74 -14.13 -4.49 18.24
CA ILE A 74 -14.93 -3.33 18.67
C ILE A 74 -15.52 -3.57 20.07
N ARG A 75 -16.10 -4.75 20.31
CA ARG A 75 -16.67 -5.14 21.63
C ARG A 75 -15.63 -5.15 22.75
N SER A 76 -14.36 -5.39 22.45
CA SER A 76 -13.29 -5.41 23.46
C SER A 76 -12.88 -4.01 23.95
N ARG A 77 -13.42 -2.94 23.33
CA ARG A 77 -13.00 -1.55 23.53
C ARG A 77 -14.05 -0.57 24.10
N PRO A 78 -14.95 -0.94 25.03
CA PRO A 78 -15.99 -0.02 25.51
C PRO A 78 -15.45 1.07 26.45
N ASN A 79 -14.32 0.84 27.13
CA ASN A 79 -13.82 1.71 28.21
C ASN A 79 -12.49 2.43 27.89
N CYS A 80 -12.01 2.38 26.65
CA CYS A 80 -10.81 3.12 26.26
C CYS A 80 -11.15 4.51 25.73
N ASP A 81 -10.20 5.44 25.85
CA ASP A 81 -10.29 6.72 25.15
C ASP A 81 -10.17 6.48 23.64
N ARG A 82 -11.28 6.67 22.92
CA ARG A 82 -11.39 6.46 21.46
C ARG A 82 -11.30 7.78 20.68
N ASN A 83 -10.80 8.84 21.31
CA ASN A 83 -10.59 10.15 20.67
C ASN A 83 -9.27 10.21 19.85
N GLY A 84 -8.42 9.18 19.92
CA GLY A 84 -7.24 9.05 19.07
C GLY A 84 -7.61 8.88 17.59
N LEU A 85 -6.67 9.18 16.68
CA LEU A 85 -6.90 9.03 15.23
C LEU A 85 -7.10 7.55 14.86
N ALA A 86 -8.13 7.26 14.07
CA ALA A 86 -8.45 5.90 13.64
C ALA A 86 -7.29 5.25 12.89
N CYS A 87 -6.57 6.02 12.05
CA CYS A 87 -5.42 5.50 11.31
C CYS A 87 -4.28 5.03 12.23
N ASP A 88 -4.10 5.67 13.39
CA ASP A 88 -3.08 5.24 14.36
C ASP A 88 -3.54 4.00 15.12
N VAL A 89 -4.82 3.94 15.48
CA VAL A 89 -5.40 2.76 16.13
C VAL A 89 -5.32 1.53 15.22
N ILE A 90 -5.65 1.68 13.94
CA ILE A 90 -5.54 0.62 12.93
C ILE A 90 -4.09 0.16 12.77
N ARG A 91 -3.14 1.08 12.66
CA ARG A 91 -1.69 0.74 12.59
C ARG A 91 -1.19 0.04 13.85
N SER A 92 -1.77 0.34 15.00
CA SER A 92 -1.43 -0.32 16.27
C SER A 92 -2.09 -1.69 16.42
N THR A 93 -3.24 -1.91 15.77
CA THR A 93 -4.06 -3.13 15.83
C THR A 93 -3.82 -4.00 14.59
N ARG A 94 -2.61 -4.55 14.52
CA ARG A 94 -2.04 -5.15 13.30
C ARG A 94 -2.65 -6.50 12.90
N ASP A 95 -3.34 -7.14 13.82
CA ASP A 95 -3.95 -8.47 13.69
C ASP A 95 -5.40 -8.42 13.17
N VAL A 96 -6.06 -7.27 13.29
CA VAL A 96 -7.47 -7.11 12.90
C VAL A 96 -7.61 -6.49 11.52
N PHE A 97 -6.76 -5.52 11.18
CA PHE A 97 -6.96 -4.68 10.00
C PHE A 97 -5.89 -4.91 8.93
N LEU A 98 -6.35 -5.33 7.75
CA LEU A 98 -5.52 -5.38 6.54
C LEU A 98 -6.00 -4.33 5.55
N GLY A 99 -5.20 -3.29 5.31
CA GLY A 99 -5.43 -2.38 4.19
C GLY A 99 -6.75 -1.63 4.26
N ILE A 100 -6.99 -0.85 5.32
CA ILE A 100 -8.14 0.06 5.36
C ILE A 100 -7.85 1.32 4.53
N GLY A 101 -8.85 2.08 4.10
CA GLY A 101 -8.71 3.37 3.42
C GLY A 101 -9.45 4.49 4.12
N LEU A 102 -8.94 4.95 5.27
CA LEU A 102 -9.63 5.97 6.07
C LEU A 102 -9.11 7.38 5.85
N SER A 103 -10.01 8.33 6.09
CA SER A 103 -9.63 9.72 6.30
C SER A 103 -8.69 9.83 7.51
N LEU A 104 -7.57 10.53 7.31
CA LEU A 104 -6.54 10.73 8.33
C LEU A 104 -7.03 11.56 9.52
N LEU A 105 -8.20 12.19 9.40
CA LEU A 105 -8.76 13.12 10.38
C LEU A 105 -9.93 12.52 11.17
N LEU A 106 -10.26 11.25 10.95
CA LEU A 106 -11.30 10.58 11.73
C LEU A 106 -10.67 9.97 12.98
N THR A 107 -11.37 10.13 14.11
CA THR A 107 -11.04 9.45 15.37
C THR A 107 -11.52 8.00 15.34
N GLU A 108 -10.96 7.17 16.22
CA GLU A 108 -11.38 5.78 16.40
C GLU A 108 -12.89 5.69 16.65
N ALA A 109 -13.42 6.54 17.53
CA ALA A 109 -14.84 6.59 17.84
C ALA A 109 -15.71 6.91 16.60
N GLU A 110 -15.28 7.88 15.79
CA GLU A 110 -16.02 8.32 14.61
C GLU A 110 -16.10 7.28 13.49
N VAL A 111 -15.08 6.43 13.38
CA VAL A 111 -15.06 5.33 12.41
C VAL A 111 -15.86 4.15 12.96
N PHE A 112 -15.41 3.62 14.09
CA PHE A 112 -15.83 2.31 14.59
C PHE A 112 -17.04 2.34 15.51
N SER A 113 -17.63 3.52 15.76
CA SER A 113 -18.95 3.63 16.39
C SER A 113 -20.06 3.96 15.39
N ASN A 114 -19.69 4.23 14.13
CA ASN A 114 -20.60 4.54 13.05
C ASN A 114 -20.70 3.30 12.13
N PRO A 115 -21.87 2.63 12.04
CA PRO A 115 -22.05 1.45 11.19
C PRO A 115 -21.68 1.70 9.74
N SER A 116 -22.07 2.86 9.20
CA SER A 116 -21.82 3.23 7.81
C SER A 116 -20.33 3.39 7.52
N ARG A 117 -19.57 4.07 8.38
CA ARG A 117 -18.12 4.24 8.21
C ARG A 117 -17.37 2.92 8.42
N THR A 118 -17.74 2.16 9.44
CA THR A 118 -17.14 0.83 9.70
C THR A 118 -17.31 -0.10 8.50
N ALA A 119 -18.47 -0.07 7.84
CA ALA A 119 -18.76 -0.91 6.68
C ALA A 119 -18.02 -0.51 5.39
N ARG A 120 -17.53 0.74 5.28
CA ARG A 120 -16.82 1.25 4.09
C ARG A 120 -15.34 0.86 4.03
N ASP A 121 -14.77 0.36 5.13
CA ASP A 121 -13.33 0.21 5.32
C ASP A 121 -12.71 -1.04 4.68
N LEU A 122 -13.45 -1.74 3.83
CA LEU A 122 -13.09 -3.02 3.27
C LEU A 122 -12.37 -2.84 1.92
N LEU A 123 -11.07 -2.55 1.94
CA LEU A 123 -10.29 -2.53 0.70
C LEU A 123 -9.56 -3.85 0.46
N ARG A 124 -9.36 -4.12 -0.83
CA ARG A 124 -8.55 -5.25 -1.28
C ARG A 124 -7.07 -5.01 -1.02
N PRO A 125 -6.37 -5.92 -0.32
CA PRO A 125 -4.91 -5.91 -0.32
C PRO A 125 -4.40 -6.04 -1.75
N ALA A 126 -3.51 -5.15 -2.19
CA ALA A 126 -2.84 -5.25 -3.49
C ALA A 126 -1.71 -6.31 -3.48
N MET A 127 -2.01 -7.50 -2.97
CA MET A 127 -1.08 -8.63 -2.89
C MET A 127 -1.27 -9.55 -4.09
N LYS A 128 -0.16 -9.94 -4.72
CA LYS A 128 -0.14 -11.01 -5.73
C LYS A 128 0.85 -12.07 -5.28
N ASP A 129 0.36 -13.30 -5.04
CA ASP A 129 1.17 -14.45 -4.62
C ASP A 129 1.98 -14.18 -3.33
N GLY A 130 1.41 -13.40 -2.39
CA GLY A 130 2.06 -13.00 -1.14
C GLY A 130 3.09 -11.87 -1.27
N TYR A 131 3.25 -11.30 -2.46
CA TYR A 131 4.19 -10.20 -2.71
C TYR A 131 3.50 -8.96 -3.27
N LEU A 132 3.93 -7.79 -2.80
CA LEU A 132 3.46 -6.53 -3.34
C LEU A 132 4.27 -6.15 -4.59
N ALA A 133 3.61 -6.11 -5.74
CA ALA A 133 4.06 -5.43 -6.96
C ALA A 133 5.59 -5.46 -7.24
N PRO A 134 6.19 -6.63 -7.58
CA PRO A 134 7.64 -6.76 -7.63
C PRO A 134 8.32 -5.92 -8.73
N THR A 135 7.64 -5.68 -9.86
CA THR A 135 8.16 -4.87 -10.98
C THR A 135 7.74 -3.41 -10.90
N VAL A 136 8.51 -2.51 -11.52
CA VAL A 136 8.13 -1.08 -11.68
C VAL A 136 6.75 -0.96 -12.33
N GLN A 137 6.46 -1.75 -13.37
CA GLN A 137 5.16 -1.72 -14.04
C GLN A 137 4.01 -2.19 -13.13
N GLN A 138 4.25 -3.16 -12.25
CA GLN A 138 3.25 -3.57 -11.25
C GLN A 138 3.08 -2.50 -10.18
N ARG A 139 4.15 -1.84 -9.72
CA ARG A 139 4.05 -0.73 -8.74
C ARG A 139 3.30 0.46 -9.34
N MET A 140 3.60 0.79 -10.60
CA MET A 140 2.87 1.84 -11.30
C MET A 140 1.41 1.46 -11.54
N ARG A 141 1.08 0.17 -11.77
CA ARG A 141 -0.32 -0.28 -11.77
C ARG A 141 -0.96 -0.17 -10.39
N TYR A 142 -0.21 -0.44 -9.33
CA TYR A 142 -0.69 -0.24 -7.96
C TYR A 142 -1.00 1.23 -7.65
N LEU A 143 -0.28 2.18 -8.27
CA LEU A 143 -0.67 3.60 -8.19
C LEU A 143 -2.12 3.83 -8.64
N ASP A 144 -2.64 3.06 -9.59
CA ASP A 144 -4.04 3.19 -10.04
C ASP A 144 -5.03 2.79 -8.94
N TRP A 145 -4.63 1.94 -7.99
CA TRP A 145 -5.42 1.52 -6.83
C TRP A 145 -5.38 2.55 -5.69
N LEU A 146 -4.30 3.32 -5.60
CA LEU A 146 -4.17 4.39 -4.62
C LEU A 146 -5.04 5.57 -5.02
N HIS A 147 -6.18 5.77 -4.38
CA HIS A 147 -7.09 6.82 -4.80
C HIS A 147 -6.45 8.22 -4.69
N VAL A 148 -5.88 8.54 -3.52
CA VAL A 148 -5.43 9.90 -3.19
C VAL A 148 -3.95 9.99 -2.83
N TYR A 149 -3.38 8.89 -2.36
CA TYR A 149 -2.07 8.89 -1.75
C TYR A 149 -0.96 9.09 -2.78
N ALA A 150 -0.06 10.05 -2.48
CA ALA A 150 1.14 10.32 -3.27
C ALA A 150 0.89 10.53 -4.79
N LYS A 151 -0.32 10.95 -5.18
CA LYS A 151 -0.65 11.42 -6.54
C LYS A 151 -0.50 12.93 -6.60
N ASP A 152 -0.36 13.53 -7.77
CA ASP A 152 -0.43 15.01 -7.86
C ASP A 152 -1.86 15.44 -8.21
N GLN A 153 -2.50 14.63 -9.03
CA GLN A 153 -3.88 14.75 -9.44
C GLN A 153 -4.57 13.41 -9.21
N THR A 154 -5.81 13.45 -8.74
CA THR A 154 -6.67 12.27 -8.63
C THR A 154 -7.77 12.37 -9.68
N LYS A 155 -8.04 11.26 -10.36
CA LYS A 155 -9.22 11.13 -11.19
C LYS A 155 -10.40 10.71 -10.33
N LEU A 156 -11.50 11.44 -10.44
CA LEU A 156 -12.73 11.24 -9.68
C LEU A 156 -13.91 11.07 -10.66
N PRO A 157 -14.93 10.30 -10.28
CA PRO A 157 -16.23 10.41 -10.92
C PRO A 157 -16.83 11.79 -10.69
N ALA A 158 -17.64 12.26 -11.65
CA ALA A 158 -18.26 13.60 -11.58
C ALA A 158 -19.06 13.80 -10.28
N ARG A 159 -19.84 12.80 -9.85
CA ARG A 159 -20.62 12.89 -8.60
C ARG A 159 -19.76 13.02 -7.35
N MET A 160 -18.60 12.35 -7.32
CA MET A 160 -17.67 12.45 -6.19
C MET A 160 -16.94 13.79 -6.20
N ALA A 161 -16.63 14.34 -7.38
CA ALA A 161 -16.05 15.68 -7.50
C ALA A 161 -16.96 16.74 -6.89
N VAL A 162 -18.28 16.69 -7.15
CA VAL A 162 -19.26 17.57 -6.50
C VAL A 162 -19.21 17.45 -4.97
N LEU A 163 -19.13 16.23 -4.43
CA LEU A 163 -19.01 16.04 -2.98
C LEU A 163 -17.68 16.60 -2.43
N VAL A 164 -16.58 16.50 -3.17
CA VAL A 164 -15.28 17.09 -2.79
C VAL A 164 -15.35 18.61 -2.80
N ASP A 165 -15.99 19.19 -3.80
CA ASP A 165 -16.17 20.64 -3.92
C ASP A 165 -17.04 21.15 -2.77
N ASP A 166 -18.22 20.54 -2.54
CA ASP A 166 -19.10 20.84 -1.40
C ASP A 166 -18.34 20.76 -0.06
N TYR A 167 -17.54 19.72 0.13
CA TYR A 167 -16.73 19.53 1.33
C TYR A 167 -15.65 20.61 1.48
N THR A 168 -15.02 21.00 0.37
CA THR A 168 -13.96 22.01 0.35
C THR A 168 -14.53 23.40 0.64
N ASP A 169 -15.65 23.76 0.03
CA ASP A 169 -16.34 25.02 0.24
C ASP A 169 -16.74 25.18 1.72
N GLN A 170 -17.28 24.12 2.32
CA GLN A 170 -17.59 24.11 3.75
C GLN A 170 -16.35 24.28 4.63
N LEU A 171 -15.22 23.65 4.28
CA LEU A 171 -13.96 23.86 5.01
C LEU A 171 -13.44 25.29 4.86
N GLU A 172 -13.60 25.91 3.69
CA GLU A 172 -13.20 27.31 3.48
C GLU A 172 -14.06 28.26 4.32
N ASP A 173 -15.38 28.06 4.38
CA ASP A 173 -16.29 28.83 5.24
C ASP A 173 -15.88 28.72 6.73
N LEU A 174 -15.56 27.51 7.17
CA LEU A 174 -15.14 27.26 8.56
C LEU A 174 -13.75 27.79 8.87
N SER A 175 -12.86 27.90 7.89
CA SER A 175 -11.53 28.47 8.08
C SER A 175 -11.56 29.94 8.50
N GLY A 176 -12.67 30.64 8.23
CA GLY A 176 -12.94 31.99 8.71
C GLY A 176 -13.35 32.07 10.19
N LEU A 177 -13.72 30.95 10.81
CA LEU A 177 -14.10 30.91 12.22
C LEU A 177 -12.86 30.76 13.11
N GLN A 178 -12.81 31.52 14.21
CA GLN A 178 -11.70 31.45 15.18
C GLN A 178 -11.53 30.05 15.78
N MET A 179 -12.64 29.33 15.96
CA MET A 179 -12.68 27.97 16.45
C MET A 179 -13.98 27.33 15.96
N TRP A 180 -13.88 26.12 15.44
CA TRP A 180 -15.04 25.31 15.08
C TRP A 180 -14.79 23.87 15.51
N PHE A 181 -15.86 23.19 15.92
CA PHE A 181 -15.81 21.77 16.22
C PHE A 181 -16.57 21.01 15.15
N ARG A 182 -16.21 19.75 14.92
CA ARG A 182 -16.85 18.94 13.88
C ARG A 182 -18.34 18.73 14.10
N TYR A 183 -18.82 18.77 15.34
CA TYR A 183 -20.25 18.69 15.65
C TYR A 183 -21.02 19.99 15.33
N ASP A 184 -20.34 21.13 15.20
CA ASP A 184 -20.97 22.39 14.77
C ASP A 184 -21.26 22.37 13.25
N MET A 185 -20.68 21.41 12.52
CA MET A 185 -20.72 21.30 11.07
C MET A 185 -21.90 20.47 10.57
N GLY A 186 -23.14 20.80 10.96
CA GLY A 186 -24.37 19.99 10.72
C GLY A 186 -24.67 19.51 9.28
N THR A 187 -23.79 19.71 8.30
CA THR A 187 -23.93 19.39 6.88
C THR A 187 -22.66 18.88 6.20
N LEU A 188 -21.57 18.53 6.93
CA LEU A 188 -20.36 18.04 6.26
C LEU A 188 -20.57 16.61 5.77
N TYR A 189 -20.86 16.49 4.47
CA TYR A 189 -21.05 15.20 3.81
C TYR A 189 -19.73 14.42 3.77
N ASP A 190 -19.82 13.11 4.01
CA ASP A 190 -18.71 12.22 3.78
C ASP A 190 -18.51 12.07 2.27
N VAL A 191 -17.32 12.41 1.78
CA VAL A 191 -16.96 12.17 0.38
C VAL A 191 -16.79 10.66 0.17
N PHE A 192 -17.85 10.02 -0.30
CA PHE A 192 -17.91 8.58 -0.54
C PHE A 192 -18.40 8.28 -1.96
N GLU A 193 -17.82 7.23 -2.56
CA GLU A 193 -18.16 6.73 -3.88
C GLU A 193 -18.36 5.21 -3.81
N PRO A 194 -19.60 4.70 -3.91
CA PRO A 194 -19.90 3.26 -3.78
C PRO A 194 -19.14 2.39 -4.77
N THR A 195 -18.83 2.93 -5.96
CA THR A 195 -18.21 2.13 -7.02
C THR A 195 -16.83 1.61 -6.61
N TYR A 196 -16.12 2.30 -5.70
CA TYR A 196 -14.83 1.83 -5.19
C TYR A 196 -14.94 0.58 -4.30
N VAL A 197 -16.11 0.32 -3.73
CA VAL A 197 -16.40 -0.85 -2.88
C VAL A 197 -17.40 -1.80 -3.53
N THR A 198 -17.61 -1.71 -4.85
CA THR A 198 -18.56 -2.54 -5.62
C THR A 198 -18.40 -4.02 -5.33
N GLU A 199 -17.16 -4.53 -5.27
CA GLU A 199 -16.88 -5.94 -5.04
C GLU A 199 -17.39 -6.40 -3.67
N ALA A 200 -17.16 -5.62 -2.61
CA ALA A 200 -17.66 -5.91 -1.27
C ALA A 200 -19.19 -5.82 -1.20
N LEU A 201 -19.77 -4.84 -1.91
CA LEU A 201 -21.22 -4.64 -2.01
C LEU A 201 -21.94 -5.69 -2.87
N SER A 202 -21.21 -6.40 -3.74
CA SER A 202 -21.75 -7.45 -4.61
C SER A 202 -21.75 -8.84 -3.94
N LEU A 203 -21.13 -8.97 -2.76
CA LEU A 203 -21.14 -10.23 -2.01
C LEU A 203 -22.55 -10.54 -1.48
N PRO A 204 -22.92 -11.83 -1.32
CA PRO A 204 -24.21 -12.22 -0.74
C PRO A 204 -24.47 -11.63 0.65
N HIS A 205 -23.42 -11.51 1.46
CA HIS A 205 -23.45 -10.96 2.82
C HIS A 205 -22.74 -9.61 2.85
N ASN A 206 -23.19 -8.69 1.99
CA ASN A 206 -22.67 -7.33 1.96
C ASN A 206 -23.22 -6.50 3.13
N LEU A 207 -22.55 -5.39 3.43
CA LEU A 207 -22.94 -4.44 4.48
C LEU A 207 -23.61 -3.19 3.90
N GLY A 208 -24.19 -3.27 2.71
CA GLY A 208 -24.78 -2.12 2.02
C GLY A 208 -25.91 -1.46 2.83
N HIS A 209 -26.70 -2.26 3.55
CA HIS A 209 -27.73 -1.76 4.46
C HIS A 209 -27.17 -0.98 5.65
N LEU A 210 -25.96 -1.29 6.13
CA LEU A 210 -25.27 -0.48 7.15
C LEU A 210 -24.73 0.84 6.58
N ILE A 211 -24.40 0.87 5.29
CA ILE A 211 -23.88 2.07 4.62
C ILE A 211 -25.01 3.05 4.31
N PHE A 212 -26.05 2.58 3.64
CA PHE A 212 -27.10 3.41 3.05
C PHE A 212 -28.40 3.44 3.85
N GLY A 213 -28.60 2.51 4.79
CA GLY A 213 -29.92 2.22 5.35
C GLY A 213 -30.64 1.12 4.56
N HIS A 214 -31.58 0.41 5.19
CA HIS A 214 -32.27 -0.73 4.56
C HIS A 214 -33.08 -0.33 3.33
N GLU A 215 -33.96 0.67 3.47
CA GLU A 215 -34.87 1.11 2.40
C GLU A 215 -34.07 1.67 1.21
N THR A 216 -33.19 2.63 1.49
CA THR A 216 -32.32 3.24 0.47
C THR A 216 -31.41 2.22 -0.21
N TRP A 217 -30.88 1.23 0.52
CA TRP A 217 -30.08 0.17 -0.10
C TRP A 217 -30.87 -0.63 -1.13
N VAL A 218 -32.12 -0.98 -0.81
CA VAL A 218 -33.02 -1.69 -1.73
C VAL A 218 -33.40 -0.81 -2.93
N GLU A 219 -33.69 0.48 -2.70
CA GLU A 219 -34.00 1.45 -3.77
C GLU A 219 -32.84 1.63 -4.75
N LEU A 220 -31.60 1.58 -4.27
CA LEU A 220 -30.39 1.63 -5.07
C LEU A 220 -30.11 0.32 -5.83
N GLY A 221 -30.98 -0.70 -5.70
CA GLY A 221 -30.84 -2.00 -6.34
C GLY A 221 -29.94 -2.98 -5.56
N GLY A 222 -29.62 -2.65 -4.32
CA GLY A 222 -28.86 -3.49 -3.42
C GLY A 222 -29.61 -4.75 -2.98
N ARG A 223 -28.86 -5.81 -2.67
CA ARG A 223 -29.41 -7.04 -2.08
C ARG A 223 -29.22 -6.99 -0.57
N LEU A 224 -30.30 -7.12 0.18
CA LEU A 224 -30.24 -7.22 1.63
C LEU A 224 -29.47 -8.48 2.03
N SER A 225 -28.57 -8.34 3.00
CA SER A 225 -28.09 -9.51 3.73
C SER A 225 -29.23 -10.04 4.60
N ASP A 226 -29.10 -11.28 5.06
CA ASP A 226 -29.97 -11.88 6.08
C ASP A 226 -29.79 -11.24 7.47
N GLY A 227 -28.92 -10.23 7.59
CA GLY A 227 -28.63 -9.52 8.84
C GLY A 227 -27.89 -10.37 9.87
N SER A 228 -27.47 -11.58 9.52
CA SER A 228 -26.79 -12.50 10.43
C SER A 228 -25.32 -12.15 10.64
N ASP A 229 -24.81 -11.11 9.95
CA ASP A 229 -23.43 -10.66 10.08
C ASP A 229 -23.12 -10.07 11.46
N ALA A 230 -21.90 -10.30 11.92
CA ALA A 230 -21.51 -9.96 13.28
C ALA A 230 -21.47 -8.45 13.54
N LEU A 231 -21.28 -7.62 12.50
CA LEU A 231 -21.35 -6.16 12.64
C LEU A 231 -22.80 -5.69 12.75
N THR A 232 -23.71 -6.20 11.92
CA THR A 232 -25.15 -5.93 12.05
C THR A 232 -25.64 -6.36 13.44
N SER A 233 -25.26 -7.55 13.90
CA SER A 233 -25.59 -8.02 15.25
C SER A 233 -25.01 -7.11 16.33
N LEU A 234 -23.72 -6.75 16.24
CA LEU A 234 -23.06 -5.82 17.17
C LEU A 234 -23.82 -4.49 17.29
N PHE A 235 -24.10 -3.85 16.16
CA PHE A 235 -24.76 -2.55 16.19
C PHE A 235 -26.23 -2.66 16.60
N SER A 236 -26.89 -3.78 16.32
CA SER A 236 -28.24 -4.08 16.80
C SER A 236 -28.26 -4.22 18.33
N ASP A 237 -27.34 -5.01 18.89
CA ASP A 237 -27.19 -5.24 20.33
C ASP A 237 -26.88 -3.93 21.08
N GLU A 238 -26.09 -3.05 20.47
CA GLU A 238 -25.78 -1.72 20.99
C GLU A 238 -26.94 -0.72 20.83
N GLY A 239 -28.08 -1.13 20.25
CA GLY A 239 -29.25 -0.28 20.01
C GLY A 239 -29.00 0.80 18.95
N ARG A 240 -27.96 0.66 18.12
CA ARG A 240 -27.59 1.64 17.08
C ARG A 240 -28.34 1.45 15.76
N LEU A 241 -28.95 0.30 15.56
CA LEU A 241 -29.76 0.01 14.36
C LEU A 241 -31.27 0.23 14.57
N SER A 242 -31.74 0.27 15.82
CA SER A 242 -33.17 0.14 16.15
C SER A 242 -33.86 1.44 16.56
N GLN A 243 -33.47 2.60 16.03
CA GLN A 243 -33.93 3.88 16.59
C GLN A 243 -34.37 4.91 15.55
N SER A 244 -35.68 4.91 15.29
CA SER A 244 -36.47 6.06 14.82
C SER A 244 -36.56 7.17 15.89
N PHE A 245 -35.47 7.49 16.58
CA PHE A 245 -35.47 8.47 17.67
C PHE A 245 -35.15 9.88 17.13
N SER A 246 -36.20 10.60 16.78
CA SER A 246 -36.19 12.06 16.70
C SER A 246 -36.26 12.67 18.10
N TYR A 247 -35.21 12.64 18.92
CA TYR A 247 -35.14 13.56 20.07
C TYR A 247 -33.71 13.96 20.42
N LEU A 248 -33.44 15.25 20.22
CA LEU A 248 -32.59 16.13 21.00
C LEU A 248 -32.14 15.53 22.35
N ARG A 249 -30.99 14.85 22.39
CA ARG A 249 -30.20 14.79 23.62
C ARG A 249 -29.33 16.04 23.68
N SER A 250 -29.45 16.79 24.77
CA SER A 250 -28.69 17.99 25.11
C SER A 250 -27.23 17.71 25.53
N GLN A 251 -26.66 16.57 25.13
CA GLN A 251 -25.28 16.19 25.44
C GLN A 251 -24.49 16.12 24.12
N PRO A 252 -23.51 17.02 23.88
CA PRO A 252 -22.88 17.24 22.58
C PRO A 252 -21.79 16.21 22.21
N ILE A 253 -21.89 14.99 22.74
CA ILE A 253 -20.80 14.02 22.67
C ILE A 253 -21.38 12.72 22.09
N PHE A 254 -21.17 12.56 20.78
CA PHE A 254 -21.52 11.42 19.92
C PHE A 254 -22.99 11.32 19.45
N LEU A 255 -23.35 12.12 18.45
CA LEU A 255 -24.35 11.71 17.46
C LEU A 255 -23.75 10.54 16.66
N ALA A 256 -23.82 9.34 17.25
CA ALA A 256 -23.53 8.09 16.55
C ALA A 256 -24.48 7.98 15.36
N GLY A 257 -23.93 7.65 14.18
CA GLY A 257 -24.71 7.41 12.98
C GLY A 257 -25.65 6.23 13.20
N LEU A 258 -26.88 6.52 13.62
CA LEU A 258 -28.00 5.58 13.62
C LEU A 258 -28.38 5.32 12.16
N LEU A 259 -28.87 4.12 11.85
CA LEU A 259 -29.41 3.80 10.51
C LEU A 259 -30.49 4.80 10.04
N ASP A 260 -31.19 5.41 11.00
CA ASP A 260 -32.28 6.38 10.76
C ASP A 260 -31.83 7.85 10.93
N SER A 261 -30.54 8.10 11.18
CA SER A 261 -29.93 9.45 11.16
C SER A 261 -29.30 9.72 9.80
N PRO A 262 -29.14 10.99 9.37
CA PRO A 262 -28.48 11.30 8.10
C PRO A 262 -27.12 10.61 8.08
N THR A 263 -26.90 9.69 7.15
CA THR A 263 -25.65 8.93 7.00
C THR A 263 -24.46 9.80 6.57
N PHE A 264 -24.64 11.14 6.63
CA PHE A 264 -23.84 12.17 5.98
C PHE A 264 -23.54 11.82 4.51
N LEU A 265 -24.41 11.00 3.92
CA LEU A 265 -24.41 10.64 2.51
C LEU A 265 -25.51 11.42 1.80
N ARG A 266 -25.36 11.53 0.48
CA ARG A 266 -26.39 12.07 -0.43
C ARG A 266 -26.90 10.92 -1.30
N PRO A 267 -27.89 10.11 -0.86
CA PRO A 267 -28.33 8.93 -1.59
C PRO A 267 -28.79 9.22 -3.03
N ASP A 268 -29.39 10.39 -3.23
CA ASP A 268 -29.78 10.94 -4.52
C ASP A 268 -28.60 11.09 -5.50
N HIS A 269 -27.38 11.29 -5.00
CA HIS A 269 -26.16 11.32 -5.82
C HIS A 269 -25.73 9.93 -6.29
N TYR A 270 -26.20 8.86 -5.64
CA TYR A 270 -25.73 7.50 -5.90
C TYR A 270 -26.59 6.73 -6.88
N SER A 271 -27.44 7.37 -7.68
CA SER A 271 -28.17 6.69 -8.75
C SER A 271 -27.53 6.96 -10.13
N PRO A 272 -27.08 5.93 -10.88
CA PRO A 272 -27.07 4.51 -10.54
C PRO A 272 -26.02 4.17 -9.46
N LEU A 273 -26.25 3.11 -8.67
CA LEU A 273 -25.38 2.74 -7.55
C LEU A 273 -23.90 2.58 -7.96
N PHE A 274 -23.67 1.86 -9.06
CA PHE A 274 -22.34 1.63 -9.61
C PHE A 274 -22.18 2.34 -10.95
N LEU A 275 -21.08 3.08 -11.08
CA LEU A 275 -20.74 3.75 -12.32
C LEU A 275 -19.96 2.82 -13.27
N PRO A 276 -20.15 2.95 -14.59
CA PRO A 276 -19.31 2.25 -15.54
C PRO A 276 -17.85 2.76 -15.47
N PRO A 277 -16.84 1.95 -15.82
CA PRO A 277 -15.44 2.34 -15.75
C PRO A 277 -15.06 3.63 -16.51
N ALA A 278 -15.82 3.96 -17.56
CA ALA A 278 -15.63 5.19 -18.32
C ALA A 278 -15.91 6.46 -17.48
N ASP A 279 -16.86 6.37 -16.55
CA ASP A 279 -17.33 7.51 -15.75
C ASP A 279 -16.52 7.68 -14.46
N MET A 280 -15.81 6.63 -14.02
CA MET A 280 -14.96 6.66 -12.83
C MET A 280 -13.77 7.63 -12.94
N ASN A 281 -13.49 8.15 -14.13
CA ASN A 281 -12.33 8.98 -14.45
C ASN A 281 -12.70 10.34 -15.09
N ALA A 282 -13.95 10.77 -14.94
CA ALA A 282 -14.51 11.93 -15.64
C ALA A 282 -13.87 13.27 -15.23
N TYR A 283 -13.40 13.40 -13.99
CA TYR A 283 -12.89 14.65 -13.44
C TYR A 283 -11.46 14.51 -12.93
N ILE A 284 -10.65 15.56 -13.08
CA ILE A 284 -9.28 15.63 -12.55
C ILE A 284 -9.27 16.67 -11.42
N CYS A 285 -9.17 16.21 -10.18
CA CYS A 285 -9.08 17.09 -9.02
C CYS A 285 -7.61 17.41 -8.71
N PRO A 286 -7.16 18.66 -8.87
CA PRO A 286 -5.86 19.10 -8.38
C PRO A 286 -5.90 19.14 -6.85
N ARG A 287 -4.97 18.43 -6.20
CA ARG A 287 -5.00 18.36 -4.74
C ARG A 287 -4.21 19.50 -4.10
N ARG A 288 -4.83 20.14 -3.10
CA ARG A 288 -4.15 20.97 -2.11
C ARG A 288 -3.69 20.06 -0.96
N TYR A 289 -2.37 19.97 -0.74
CA TYR A 289 -1.81 19.11 0.31
C TYR A 289 -1.69 19.87 1.62
N ILE A 290 -2.37 19.37 2.63
CA ILE A 290 -2.27 19.83 4.01
C ILE A 290 -1.16 19.01 4.70
N HIS A 291 0.01 19.61 4.92
CA HIS A 291 1.08 19.03 5.73
C HIS A 291 1.23 19.81 7.04
N GLY A 292 0.55 19.37 8.09
CA GLY A 292 0.94 19.72 9.45
C GLY A 292 2.28 19.08 9.79
N SER A 293 3.14 19.80 10.48
CA SER A 293 4.46 19.37 10.99
C SER A 293 4.40 18.24 12.04
N THR A 294 3.29 17.51 12.13
CA THR A 294 2.98 16.60 13.24
C THR A 294 2.22 15.34 12.81
N ILE A 295 2.28 14.93 11.54
CA ILE A 295 2.00 13.52 11.23
C ILE A 295 3.32 12.77 11.42
N CYS A 296 3.48 12.24 12.63
CA CYS A 296 4.54 11.33 13.09
C CYS A 296 5.93 11.95 13.31
N LYS A 297 6.05 12.84 14.31
CA LYS A 297 7.17 12.74 15.24
C LYS A 297 6.60 12.40 16.62
N VAL A 298 6.44 11.10 16.87
CA VAL A 298 6.24 10.56 18.23
C VAL A 298 7.58 10.67 18.93
N GLU A 299 7.89 11.87 19.41
CA GLU A 299 8.85 12.12 20.47
C GLU A 299 8.66 13.57 20.92
N GLY A 300 7.87 13.74 21.99
CA GLY A 300 7.68 15.01 22.67
C GLY A 300 6.27 15.56 22.56
N LYS A 301 5.68 15.84 23.72
CA LYS A 301 4.47 16.64 23.91
C LYS A 301 4.55 17.94 23.09
N SER A 302 4.05 17.97 21.87
CA SER A 302 3.87 19.21 21.12
C SER A 302 2.48 19.75 21.45
N SER A 303 2.39 20.56 22.50
CA SER A 303 1.20 21.30 22.93
C SER A 303 0.92 22.53 22.06
N GLY A 304 1.33 22.53 20.79
CA GLY A 304 1.06 23.59 19.83
C GLY A 304 0.10 23.09 18.76
N ALA A 305 -0.94 23.88 18.47
CA ALA A 305 -1.79 23.66 17.30
C ALA A 305 -0.90 23.49 16.06
N GLY A 306 -0.86 22.28 15.51
CA GLY A 306 0.02 21.95 14.39
C GLY A 306 -0.38 22.79 13.18
N MET A 307 0.42 23.80 12.86
CA MET A 307 0.19 24.62 11.67
C MET A 307 0.31 23.72 10.44
N ILE A 308 -0.78 23.65 9.68
CA ILE A 308 -0.84 22.97 8.39
C ILE A 308 -0.14 23.84 7.35
N THR A 309 0.87 23.28 6.69
CA THR A 309 1.64 23.93 5.62
C THR A 309 1.47 23.18 4.31
N GLU A 310 1.32 23.91 3.20
CA GLU A 310 1.22 23.30 1.88
C GLU A 310 2.62 22.97 1.33
N VAL A 311 2.83 21.72 0.91
CA VAL A 311 4.11 21.29 0.30
C VAL A 311 4.03 21.46 -1.22
N LYS A 312 4.90 22.31 -1.77
CA LYS A 312 4.96 22.64 -3.20
C LYS A 312 6.29 22.27 -3.87
N GLY A 313 6.31 22.34 -5.19
CA GLY A 313 7.53 22.29 -6.01
C GLY A 313 8.30 20.97 -5.91
N GLU A 314 9.62 21.06 -5.83
CA GLU A 314 10.49 19.88 -5.81
C GLU A 314 10.29 18.99 -4.58
N ALA A 315 10.00 19.60 -3.42
CA ALA A 315 9.68 18.87 -2.21
C ALA A 315 8.44 17.99 -2.43
N ARG A 316 7.40 18.55 -3.06
CA ARG A 316 6.20 17.78 -3.42
C ARG A 316 6.51 16.69 -4.43
N ARG A 317 7.22 17.03 -5.52
CA ARG A 317 7.56 16.09 -6.59
C ARG A 317 8.25 14.84 -6.04
N ARG A 318 9.14 15.00 -5.06
CA ARG A 318 9.85 13.89 -4.41
C ARG A 318 8.95 12.96 -3.57
N THR A 319 7.79 13.45 -3.13
CA THR A 319 6.80 12.65 -2.39
C THR A 319 5.80 11.93 -3.30
N LEU A 320 5.82 12.20 -4.62
CA LEU A 320 4.92 11.53 -5.55
C LEU A 320 5.31 10.07 -5.71
N PHE A 321 4.31 9.19 -5.76
CA PHE A 321 4.46 7.76 -5.92
C PHE A 321 5.25 7.43 -7.19
N SER A 322 4.91 8.10 -8.30
CA SER A 322 5.60 7.97 -9.59
C SER A 322 7.07 8.34 -9.47
N TYR A 323 7.40 9.42 -8.77
CA TYR A 323 8.78 9.82 -8.53
C TYR A 323 9.52 8.78 -7.68
N ILE A 324 8.93 8.34 -6.56
CA ILE A 324 9.51 7.34 -5.67
C ILE A 324 9.80 6.06 -6.47
N VAL A 325 8.84 5.54 -7.22
CA VAL A 325 9.00 4.29 -7.96
C VAL A 325 9.96 4.43 -9.15
N GLN A 326 9.80 5.46 -9.98
CA GLN A 326 10.52 5.58 -11.24
C GLN A 326 11.93 6.18 -11.07
N GLN A 327 12.09 7.17 -10.20
CA GLN A 327 13.34 7.95 -10.08
C GLN A 327 14.25 7.40 -8.99
N THR A 328 13.69 6.89 -7.89
CA THR A 328 14.50 6.38 -6.77
C THR A 328 14.63 4.85 -6.77
N ARG A 329 13.86 4.15 -7.63
CA ARG A 329 13.70 2.69 -7.64
C ARG A 329 13.22 2.12 -6.28
N MET A 330 12.76 2.99 -5.37
CA MET A 330 12.20 2.59 -4.08
C MET A 330 10.80 1.99 -4.29
N VAL A 331 10.26 1.40 -3.23
CA VAL A 331 8.85 1.03 -3.19
C VAL A 331 8.15 2.16 -2.47
N ALA A 332 7.10 2.69 -3.09
CA ALA A 332 6.11 3.46 -2.39
C ALA A 332 5.02 2.49 -1.97
N ILE A 333 4.70 2.47 -0.68
CA ILE A 333 3.60 1.70 -0.13
C ILE A 333 2.54 2.71 0.32
N GLY A 334 1.27 2.39 0.09
CA GLY A 334 0.17 3.18 0.61
C GLY A 334 0.25 3.34 2.13
N PRO A 335 -0.47 4.31 2.72
CA PRO A 335 -0.37 4.63 4.15
C PRO A 335 -0.85 3.50 5.08
N LEU A 336 -1.44 2.45 4.50
CA LEU A 336 -2.20 1.38 5.17
C LEU A 336 -1.82 -0.02 4.64
N GLU A 337 -0.80 -0.11 3.78
CA GLU A 337 -0.25 -1.39 3.33
C GLU A 337 1.16 -1.57 3.90
N TYR A 338 1.47 -2.78 4.36
CA TYR A 338 2.75 -3.10 5.00
C TYR A 338 3.20 -4.50 4.59
N CYS A 339 3.85 -4.64 3.43
CA CYS A 339 4.40 -5.93 2.97
C CYS A 339 5.80 -5.76 2.35
N GLY A 340 6.63 -6.81 2.48
CA GLY A 340 8.02 -6.83 2.02
C GLY A 340 8.21 -6.69 0.51
N ASN A 341 9.35 -6.12 0.11
CA ASN A 341 9.64 -5.70 -1.26
C ASN A 341 10.29 -6.80 -2.12
N ALA A 342 9.51 -7.53 -2.93
CA ALA A 342 10.09 -8.48 -3.88
C ALA A 342 10.53 -7.83 -5.21
N HIS A 343 11.37 -8.53 -5.99
CA HIS A 343 11.73 -8.17 -7.36
C HIS A 343 11.87 -9.43 -8.22
N GLN A 344 11.75 -9.27 -9.54
CA GLN A 344 11.86 -10.38 -10.48
C GLN A 344 13.30 -10.58 -10.92
N VAL A 345 13.76 -11.83 -10.90
CA VAL A 345 15.06 -12.27 -11.41
C VAL A 345 14.83 -13.30 -12.52
N HIS A 346 15.42 -13.06 -13.69
CA HIS A 346 15.29 -13.97 -14.83
C HIS A 346 16.38 -15.05 -14.80
N ILE A 347 15.94 -16.30 -14.73
CA ILE A 347 16.76 -17.51 -14.69
C ILE A 347 16.53 -18.32 -15.97
N GLY A 348 17.37 -18.08 -16.98
CA GLY A 348 17.19 -18.67 -18.31
C GLY A 348 15.90 -18.19 -18.97
N SER A 349 14.95 -19.10 -19.19
CA SER A 349 13.59 -18.79 -19.67
C SER A 349 12.57 -18.58 -18.55
N SER A 350 12.95 -18.85 -17.30
CA SER A 350 12.07 -18.77 -16.14
C SER A 350 12.25 -17.43 -15.42
N THR A 351 11.21 -16.99 -14.71
CA THR A 351 11.25 -15.80 -13.86
C THR A 351 11.01 -16.24 -12.43
N VAL A 352 11.93 -15.91 -11.54
CA VAL A 352 11.85 -16.21 -10.10
C VAL A 352 11.65 -14.90 -9.35
N ILE A 353 10.89 -14.93 -8.26
CA ILE A 353 10.66 -13.77 -7.39
C ILE A 353 11.67 -13.84 -6.25
N ALA A 354 12.50 -12.81 -6.13
CA ALA A 354 13.48 -12.67 -5.07
C ALA A 354 13.00 -11.63 -4.04
N PRO A 355 12.92 -11.97 -2.73
CA PRO A 355 12.39 -11.08 -1.70
C PRO A 355 13.26 -9.86 -1.41
N CYS A 356 14.54 -9.87 -1.80
CA CYS A 356 15.47 -8.76 -1.64
C CYS A 356 16.65 -8.87 -2.61
N PHE A 357 17.29 -7.76 -2.96
CA PHE A 357 18.45 -7.78 -3.85
C PHE A 357 19.61 -8.58 -3.24
N GLY A 358 20.25 -9.44 -4.04
CA GLY A 358 21.25 -10.37 -3.52
C GLY A 358 20.65 -11.46 -2.65
N ASP A 359 19.39 -11.84 -2.92
CA ASP A 359 18.70 -12.94 -2.25
C ASP A 359 19.60 -14.19 -2.22
N PRO A 360 20.01 -14.66 -1.03
CA PRO A 360 20.92 -15.79 -0.92
C PRO A 360 20.28 -17.12 -1.32
N THR A 361 18.95 -17.16 -1.51
CA THR A 361 18.25 -18.34 -2.03
C THR A 361 18.36 -18.45 -3.56
N LEU A 362 18.77 -17.38 -4.25
CA LEU A 362 19.07 -17.45 -5.67
C LEU A 362 20.42 -18.18 -5.89
N PRO A 363 20.54 -19.02 -6.93
CA PRO A 363 21.83 -19.55 -7.32
C PRO A 363 22.82 -18.40 -7.58
N GLU A 364 24.06 -18.55 -7.10
CA GLU A 364 25.09 -17.50 -7.06
C GLU A 364 25.22 -16.73 -8.38
N TYR A 365 25.23 -17.45 -9.50
CA TYR A 365 25.28 -16.87 -10.84
C TYR A 365 24.17 -15.82 -11.08
N PHE A 366 22.93 -16.08 -10.64
CA PHE A 366 21.81 -15.17 -10.84
C PHE A 366 21.84 -13.99 -9.88
N ALA A 367 22.29 -14.20 -8.63
CA ALA A 367 22.49 -13.10 -7.69
C ALA A 367 23.56 -12.12 -8.19
N ILE A 368 24.69 -12.63 -8.70
CA ILE A 368 25.76 -11.83 -9.31
C ILE A 368 25.27 -11.09 -10.55
N ARG A 369 24.53 -11.80 -11.42
CA ARG A 369 23.98 -11.20 -12.64
C ARG A 369 22.96 -10.10 -12.32
N ASP A 370 22.09 -10.30 -11.33
CA ASP A 370 21.13 -9.28 -10.90
C ASP A 370 21.86 -8.04 -10.35
N LEU A 371 22.85 -8.24 -9.48
CA LEU A 371 23.70 -7.18 -8.95
C LEU A 371 24.42 -6.41 -10.08
N LYS A 372 25.03 -7.12 -11.02
CA LYS A 372 25.69 -6.54 -12.20
C LYS A 372 24.72 -5.76 -13.08
N THR A 373 23.56 -6.33 -13.39
CA THR A 373 22.51 -5.67 -14.19
C THR A 373 22.09 -4.35 -13.54
N ARG A 374 22.03 -4.32 -12.21
CA ARG A 374 21.59 -3.15 -11.46
C ARG A 374 22.66 -2.08 -11.33
N ILE A 375 23.91 -2.49 -11.08
CA ILE A 375 25.05 -1.60 -11.11
C ILE A 375 25.12 -0.97 -12.49
N LEU A 376 24.91 -1.74 -13.56
CA LEU A 376 24.91 -1.29 -14.96
C LEU A 376 23.66 -0.50 -15.40
N ALA A 377 22.51 -0.71 -14.77
CA ALA A 377 21.25 -0.14 -15.22
C ALA A 377 21.29 1.39 -15.23
N PRO A 378 20.90 2.05 -16.35
CA PRO A 378 20.98 3.49 -16.50
C PRO A 378 20.20 4.24 -15.41
N VAL A 379 20.73 5.39 -14.99
CA VAL A 379 20.15 6.23 -13.93
C VAL A 379 18.72 6.67 -14.28
N LEU A 380 18.45 6.86 -15.58
CA LEU A 380 17.16 7.28 -16.11
C LEU A 380 16.60 6.28 -17.13
N PRO A 381 15.29 6.00 -17.12
CA PRO A 381 14.64 5.19 -18.15
C PRO A 381 14.85 5.79 -19.55
N GLY A 382 15.29 4.98 -20.52
CA GLY A 382 15.48 5.40 -21.92
C GLY A 382 16.88 5.93 -22.26
N SER A 383 17.73 6.19 -21.27
CA SER A 383 19.13 6.54 -21.52
C SER A 383 19.95 5.28 -21.78
N ARG A 384 20.67 5.21 -22.91
CA ARG A 384 21.76 4.23 -23.04
C ARG A 384 22.86 4.66 -22.09
N ARG A 385 23.25 3.79 -21.17
CA ARG A 385 24.41 4.08 -20.34
C ARG A 385 25.66 4.05 -21.25
N PRO A 386 26.57 5.03 -21.15
CA PRO A 386 27.89 4.90 -21.75
C PRO A 386 28.57 3.62 -21.26
N ALA A 387 29.47 3.05 -22.06
CA ALA A 387 30.31 1.95 -21.62
C ALA A 387 30.96 2.33 -20.28
N LEU A 388 31.04 1.37 -19.35
CA LEU A 388 31.76 1.59 -18.10
C LEU A 388 33.20 2.03 -18.45
N SER A 389 33.69 3.02 -17.73
CA SER A 389 35.13 3.28 -17.74
C SER A 389 35.87 2.06 -17.17
N ALA A 390 37.14 1.88 -17.57
CA ALA A 390 37.97 0.79 -17.05
C ALA A 390 38.03 0.78 -15.51
N THR A 391 37.95 1.97 -14.89
CA THR A 391 37.92 2.13 -13.42
C THR A 391 36.61 1.62 -12.83
N GLU A 392 35.46 1.96 -13.41
CA GLU A 392 34.16 1.45 -12.95
C GLU A 392 34.02 -0.06 -13.18
N GLU A 393 34.60 -0.59 -14.25
CA GLU A 393 34.61 -2.03 -14.54
C GLU A 393 35.47 -2.79 -13.51
N ALA A 394 36.66 -2.28 -13.18
CA ALA A 394 37.50 -2.85 -12.13
C ALA A 394 36.84 -2.78 -10.73
N GLU A 395 36.13 -1.68 -10.42
CA GLU A 395 35.39 -1.55 -9.16
C GLU A 395 34.20 -2.52 -9.10
N LEU A 396 33.45 -2.65 -10.19
CA LEU A 396 32.38 -3.63 -10.32
C LEU A 396 32.90 -5.06 -10.14
N ASP A 397 34.00 -5.42 -10.81
CA ASP A 397 34.61 -6.75 -10.67
C ASP A 397 35.11 -7.00 -9.24
N THR A 398 35.62 -5.97 -8.56
CA THR A 398 35.99 -6.05 -7.14
C THR A 398 34.76 -6.33 -6.26
N GLN A 399 33.67 -5.59 -6.46
CA GLN A 399 32.42 -5.80 -5.70
C GLN A 399 31.81 -7.18 -5.96
N LEU A 400 31.87 -7.67 -7.20
CA LEU A 400 31.40 -9.02 -7.55
C LEU A 400 32.28 -10.10 -6.94
N ALA A 401 33.60 -9.93 -6.95
CA ALA A 401 34.53 -10.85 -6.32
C ALA A 401 34.36 -10.92 -4.80
N GLU A 402 34.13 -9.77 -4.15
CA GLU A 402 33.81 -9.71 -2.72
C GLU A 402 32.49 -10.39 -2.40
N TYR A 403 31.46 -10.17 -3.21
CA TYR A 403 30.16 -10.83 -3.08
C TYR A 403 30.27 -12.35 -3.24
N SER A 404 30.90 -12.84 -4.32
CA SER A 404 31.16 -14.27 -4.53
C SER A 404 31.93 -14.89 -3.37
N LYS A 405 32.97 -14.20 -2.89
CA LYS A 405 33.77 -14.68 -1.75
C LYS A 405 32.94 -14.75 -0.47
N ALA A 406 32.02 -13.80 -0.25
CA ALA A 406 31.10 -13.82 0.88
C ALA A 406 30.09 -14.98 0.78
N VAL A 407 29.54 -15.24 -0.41
CA VAL A 407 28.62 -16.37 -0.68
C VAL A 407 29.32 -17.72 -0.48
N LEU A 408 30.52 -17.90 -1.06
CA LEU A 408 31.32 -19.12 -0.90
C LEU A 408 31.72 -19.37 0.56
N ARG A 409 32.11 -18.33 1.29
CA ARG A 409 32.40 -18.43 2.73
C ARG A 409 31.17 -18.82 3.53
N LYS A 410 29.99 -18.33 3.15
CA LYS A 410 28.73 -18.68 3.79
C LYS A 410 28.40 -20.16 3.56
N ARG A 411 28.44 -20.64 2.32
CA ARG A 411 28.23 -22.07 1.98
C ARG A 411 29.21 -23.00 2.69
N ALA A 412 30.49 -22.63 2.74
CA ALA A 412 31.50 -23.41 3.45
C ALA A 412 31.27 -23.47 4.97
N ARG A 413 30.62 -22.46 5.57
CA ARG A 413 30.24 -22.45 7.00
C ARG A 413 28.98 -23.25 7.28
N ASP A 414 28.00 -23.16 6.39
CA ASP A 414 26.68 -23.77 6.58
C ASP A 414 26.70 -25.30 6.41
N GLY A 415 27.84 -25.87 6.03
CA GLY A 415 28.04 -27.33 6.03
C GLY A 415 27.18 -28.06 5.01
N GLU A 416 26.68 -27.35 3.98
CA GLU A 416 26.05 -27.97 2.81
C GLU A 416 27.12 -28.79 2.08
N GLY A 417 27.23 -30.05 2.47
CA GLY A 417 27.90 -31.07 1.71
C GLY A 417 27.17 -31.23 0.39
N ASP A 418 27.76 -30.69 -0.67
CA ASP A 418 27.59 -31.12 -2.06
C ASP A 418 26.15 -31.33 -2.57
N GLU A 419 25.18 -30.55 -2.08
CA GLU A 419 23.88 -30.40 -2.76
C GLU A 419 23.97 -29.35 -3.88
N ASN A 420 24.92 -29.54 -4.80
CA ASN A 420 24.61 -29.33 -6.20
C ASN A 420 23.80 -30.55 -6.69
N GLN A 421 22.67 -30.88 -6.06
CA GLN A 421 21.65 -31.58 -6.82
C GLN A 421 21.18 -30.56 -7.87
N PRO A 422 21.45 -30.79 -9.17
CA PRO A 422 20.89 -29.94 -10.20
C PRO A 422 19.38 -29.92 -9.96
N LEU A 423 18.75 -28.74 -10.08
CA LEU A 423 17.31 -28.69 -10.32
C LEU A 423 17.01 -29.75 -11.38
N GLY A 424 16.25 -30.78 -10.99
CA GLY A 424 16.17 -32.05 -11.70
C GLY A 424 16.10 -31.86 -13.21
N ASP A 425 16.89 -32.68 -13.93
CA ASP A 425 17.10 -32.67 -15.37
C ASP A 425 15.99 -31.97 -16.15
N VAL A 426 16.16 -30.66 -16.33
CA VAL A 426 15.43 -29.95 -17.38
C VAL A 426 15.99 -30.53 -18.67
N PRO A 427 15.21 -31.28 -19.47
CA PRO A 427 15.73 -31.92 -20.66
C PRO A 427 16.39 -30.85 -21.52
N ALA A 428 17.67 -31.05 -21.82
CA ALA A 428 18.45 -30.15 -22.64
C ALA A 428 17.71 -29.94 -23.96
N LYS A 429 16.97 -28.84 -24.09
CA LYS A 429 16.42 -28.44 -25.37
C LYS A 429 17.61 -28.31 -26.31
N PRO A 430 17.59 -28.97 -27.48
CA PRO A 430 18.71 -28.90 -28.42
C PRO A 430 19.05 -27.44 -28.66
N LYS A 431 20.34 -27.10 -28.52
CA LYS A 431 20.84 -25.75 -28.83
C LYS A 431 20.41 -25.41 -30.25
N ARG A 432 19.33 -24.64 -30.40
CA ARG A 432 19.00 -24.00 -31.66
C ARG A 432 20.07 -22.94 -31.91
N SER A 433 21.10 -23.34 -32.65
CA SER A 433 22.00 -22.43 -33.34
C SER A 433 21.13 -21.42 -34.09
N ARG A 434 21.08 -20.18 -33.60
CA ARG A 434 20.51 -19.07 -34.36
C ARG A 434 21.49 -18.80 -35.50
N LEU A 435 21.22 -19.40 -36.66
CA LEU A 435 21.81 -18.92 -37.91
C LEU A 435 21.39 -17.45 -38.07
N SER A 436 22.35 -16.57 -38.34
CA SER A 436 22.05 -15.18 -38.70
C SER A 436 21.10 -15.15 -39.89
N ALA A 437 20.27 -14.12 -40.00
CA ALA A 437 19.35 -13.93 -41.13
C ALA A 437 20.10 -14.05 -42.48
N ASP A 438 21.34 -13.56 -42.54
CA ASP A 438 22.21 -13.62 -43.72
C ASP A 438 22.62 -15.05 -44.08
N LYS A 439 22.89 -15.90 -43.09
CA LYS A 439 23.23 -17.32 -43.32
C LYS A 439 22.01 -18.14 -43.75
N ARG A 440 20.80 -17.69 -43.42
CA ARG A 440 19.54 -18.25 -43.92
C ARG A 440 19.30 -17.88 -45.39
N LEU A 441 19.56 -16.63 -45.76
CA LEU A 441 19.48 -16.17 -47.16
C LEU A 441 20.50 -16.89 -48.05
N ALA A 442 21.74 -17.08 -47.58
CA ALA A 442 22.78 -17.77 -48.34
C ALA A 442 22.49 -19.28 -48.57
N LEU A 443 21.72 -19.92 -47.68
CA LEU A 443 21.31 -21.32 -47.82
C LEU A 443 20.04 -21.50 -48.68
N MET A 444 19.31 -20.42 -48.97
CA MET A 444 18.14 -20.45 -49.84
C MET A 444 18.47 -20.24 -51.34
N THR A 445 19.69 -19.85 -51.67
CA THR A 445 20.19 -19.67 -53.05
C THR A 445 20.87 -20.91 -53.65
N VAL A 446 20.85 -22.04 -52.95
CA VAL A 446 21.36 -23.33 -53.47
C VAL A 446 20.25 -24.37 -53.33
N ASN A 447 19.27 -24.28 -54.22
CA ASN A 447 18.43 -25.37 -54.72
C ASN A 447 17.71 -24.92 -55.99
#